data_AF-A0A7J3X8E9-F1
#
_entry.id   AF-A0A7J3X8E9-F1
#
_cell.length_a   1.000
_cell.length_b   1.000
_cell.length_c   1.000
_cell.angle_alpha   90.00
_cell.angle_beta   90.00
_cell.angle_gamma   90.00
#
_symmetry.space_group_name_H-M   'P 1'
#
loop_
_entity.id
_entity.type
_entity.pdbx_description
1 polymer ?
#
loop_
_entity_poly.entity_id
_entity_poly.type
_entity_poly.pdbx_seq_one_letter_code
_entity_poly.pdbx_strand_id
1 'polypeptide(L)'
;MIVLASPNVSYTVHVLEESLGRPPERRTEFSGRGNSTSIFCVPARASPLVVRGYFITLESQDLGVVWTQSSSYPPRLKLRG
;
A
#
# COMPACT_ATOMS: atom_id res chain seq x y z
N MET A 1 4.24 6.84 -0.90
CA MET A 1 3.97 6.05 -2.13
C MET A 1 2.80 6.72 -2.87
N ILE A 2 2.74 6.60 -4.19
CA ILE A 2 1.81 7.33 -5.06
C ILE A 2 0.87 6.33 -5.73
N VAL A 3 -0.43 6.60 -5.67
CA VAL A 3 -1.47 5.86 -6.42
C VAL A 3 -2.04 6.77 -7.49
N LEU A 4 -2.02 6.29 -8.74
CA LEU A 4 -2.69 6.90 -9.88
C LEU A 4 -3.75 5.92 -10.35
N ALA A 5 -5.02 6.20 -10.05
CA ALA A 5 -6.13 5.43 -10.58
C ALA A 5 -6.72 6.17 -11.79
N SER A 6 -6.77 5.48 -12.92
CA SER A 6 -7.45 5.92 -14.15
C SER A 6 -8.15 4.70 -14.74
N PRO A 7 -9.43 4.79 -15.17
CA PRO A 7 -10.31 5.97 -15.25
C PRO A 7 -10.83 6.47 -13.87
N ASN A 8 -11.76 7.43 -13.85
CA ASN A 8 -12.35 8.09 -12.66
C ASN A 8 -13.18 7.14 -11.77
N VAL A 9 -12.53 6.13 -11.19
CA VAL A 9 -13.13 5.08 -10.37
C VAL A 9 -12.83 5.32 -8.89
N SER A 10 -13.78 4.98 -8.05
CA SER A 10 -13.61 4.91 -6.61
C SER A 10 -12.67 3.76 -6.28
N TYR A 11 -11.72 4.01 -5.40
CA TYR A 11 -10.77 3.02 -4.94
C TYR A 11 -10.51 3.14 -3.45
N THR A 12 -10.18 2.02 -2.83
CA THR A 12 -9.64 1.95 -1.48
C THR A 12 -8.24 1.35 -1.54
N VAL A 13 -7.26 2.09 -1.05
CA VAL A 13 -5.89 1.64 -0.85
C VAL A 13 -5.76 1.11 0.55
N HIS A 14 -5.26 -0.12 0.70
CA HIS A 14 -4.80 -0.62 1.98
C HIS A 14 -3.28 -0.69 1.97
N VAL A 15 -2.66 -0.11 2.98
CA VAL A 15 -1.21 -0.22 3.21
C VAL A 15 -0.97 -1.37 4.17
N LEU A 16 -0.22 -2.36 3.70
CA LEU A 16 0.10 -3.58 4.43
C LEU A 16 1.56 -3.54 4.87
N GLU A 17 1.82 -3.90 6.12
CA GLU A 17 3.17 -4.09 6.67
C GLU A 17 3.51 -5.57 6.72
N GLU A 18 4.64 -5.93 6.13
CA GLU A 18 5.20 -7.27 6.23
C GLU A 18 6.21 -7.31 7.38
N SER A 19 5.99 -8.22 8.32
CA SER A 19 6.89 -8.48 9.45
C SER A 19 7.42 -9.91 9.42
N LEU A 20 8.63 -10.11 9.95
CA LEU A 20 9.22 -11.44 10.04
C LEU A 20 8.33 -12.37 10.89
N GLY A 21 7.96 -13.53 10.34
CA GLY A 21 7.16 -14.53 11.04
C GLY A 21 5.69 -14.15 11.23
N ARG A 22 5.19 -13.09 10.59
CA ARG A 22 3.77 -12.70 10.62
C ARG A 22 3.20 -12.51 9.23
N PRO A 23 1.91 -12.82 9.01
CA PRO A 23 1.24 -12.43 7.79
C PRO A 23 1.21 -10.89 7.68
N PRO A 24 1.09 -10.34 6.46
CA PRO A 24 0.95 -8.90 6.27
C PRO A 24 -0.24 -8.32 7.06
N GLU A 25 0.01 -7.24 7.80
CA GLU A 25 -1.01 -6.56 8.61
C GLU A 25 -1.42 -5.24 7.95
N ARG A 26 -2.73 -4.97 7.88
CA ARG A 26 -3.25 -3.67 7.43
C ARG A 26 -2.92 -2.60 8.45
N ARG A 27 -2.13 -1.61 8.03
CA ARG A 27 -1.71 -0.46 8.85
C ARG A 27 -2.56 0.77 8.58
N THR A 28 -2.93 1.00 7.34
CA THR A 28 -3.69 2.20 6.96
C THR A 28 -4.61 1.90 5.78
N GLU A 29 -5.68 2.67 5.70
CA GLU A 29 -6.67 2.62 4.65
C GLU A 29 -6.95 4.04 4.16
N PHE A 30 -7.04 4.19 2.84
CA PHE A 30 -7.40 5.45 2.21
C PHE A 30 -8.37 5.20 1.07
N SER A 31 -9.48 5.90 1.06
CA SER A 31 -10.39 5.89 -0.09
C SER A 31 -10.19 7.15 -0.93
N GLY A 32 -10.27 6.99 -2.24
CA GLY A 32 -10.13 8.06 -3.20
C GLY A 32 -10.91 7.79 -4.46
N ARG A 33 -10.80 8.70 -5.42
CA ARG A 33 -11.41 8.58 -6.74
C ARG A 33 -10.37 8.89 -7.80
N GLY A 34 -10.44 8.21 -8.95
CA GLY A 34 -9.49 8.36 -10.06
C GLY A 34 -9.29 9.82 -10.49
N ASN A 35 -8.16 10.09 -11.13
CA ASN A 35 -7.63 11.44 -11.40
C ASN A 35 -7.13 12.24 -10.17
N SER A 36 -7.06 11.62 -8.98
CA SER A 36 -6.39 12.22 -7.82
C SER A 36 -5.06 11.53 -7.52
N THR A 37 -4.06 12.30 -7.11
CA THR A 37 -2.77 11.78 -6.61
C THR A 37 -2.85 11.73 -5.10
N SER A 38 -2.98 10.54 -4.52
CA SER A 38 -2.90 10.37 -3.07
C SER A 38 -1.47 10.01 -2.66
N ILE A 39 -0.84 10.88 -1.88
CA ILE A 39 0.44 10.59 -1.23
C ILE A 39 0.15 10.14 0.19
N PHE A 40 0.66 8.98 0.56
CA PHE A 40 0.57 8.47 1.92
C PHE A 40 1.97 8.29 2.53
N CYS A 41 2.06 8.73 3.78
CA CYS A 41 3.18 8.51 4.68
C CYS A 41 2.76 7.43 5.69
N VAL A 42 3.33 6.25 5.58
CA VAL A 42 3.17 5.23 6.62
C VAL A 42 3.99 5.69 7.83
N PRO A 43 3.43 5.69 9.05
CA PRO A 43 4.21 6.05 10.23
C PRO A 43 5.40 5.10 10.34
N ALA A 44 6.61 5.66 10.25
CA ALA A 44 7.85 4.90 10.41
C ALA A 44 7.92 4.39 11.85
N ARG A 45 7.50 3.14 12.08
CA ARG A 45 7.80 2.48 13.35
C ARG A 45 9.31 2.25 13.41
N ALA A 46 9.93 2.66 14.51
CA ALA A 46 11.30 2.31 14.82
C ALA A 46 11.38 0.82 15.16
N SER A 47 11.60 -0.05 14.17
CA SER A 47 12.25 -1.34 14.40
C SER A 47 12.73 -1.98 13.08
N PRO A 48 13.99 -1.78 12.70
CA PRO A 48 14.58 -2.38 11.49
C PRO A 48 14.76 -3.90 11.60
N LEU A 49 14.57 -4.50 12.79
CA LEU A 49 14.82 -5.94 13.01
C LEU A 49 13.61 -6.83 12.66
N VAL A 50 12.40 -6.28 12.58
CA VAL A 50 11.17 -7.08 12.41
C VAL A 50 10.42 -6.70 11.13
N VAL A 51 10.41 -5.42 10.75
CA VAL A 51 9.67 -4.95 9.56
C VAL A 51 10.49 -5.22 8.29
N ARG A 52 9.93 -6.02 7.38
CA ARG A 52 10.54 -6.36 6.08
C ARG A 52 10.19 -5.35 4.99
N GLY A 53 9.06 -4.64 5.15
CA GLY A 53 8.66 -3.57 4.26
C GLY A 53 7.15 -3.32 4.26
N TYR A 54 6.73 -2.46 3.34
CA TYR A 54 5.33 -2.11 3.11
C TYR A 54 4.96 -2.35 1.65
N PHE A 55 3.71 -2.73 1.41
CA PHE A 55 3.12 -2.85 0.08
C PHE A 55 1.65 -2.43 0.12
N ILE A 56 1.03 -2.23 -1.05
CA ILE A 56 -0.39 -1.87 -1.10
C ILE A 56 -1.25 -2.92 -1.79
N THR A 57 -2.50 -2.94 -1.37
CA THR A 57 -3.62 -3.45 -2.17
C THR A 57 -4.55 -2.29 -2.52
N LEU A 58 -5.17 -2.41 -3.68
CA LEU A 58 -6.13 -1.47 -4.23
C LEU A 58 -7.41 -2.22 -4.54
N GLU A 59 -8.51 -1.78 -3.99
CA GLU A 59 -9.83 -2.32 -4.26
C GLU A 59 -10.66 -1.27 -4.97
N SER A 60 -11.21 -1.59 -6.13
CA SER A 60 -12.18 -0.73 -6.82
C SER A 60 -13.54 -1.41 -6.84
N GLN A 61 -14.49 -0.82 -6.11
CA GLN A 61 -15.88 -1.30 -6.12
C GLN A 61 -16.54 -1.11 -7.48
N ASP A 62 -16.23 0.00 -8.17
CA ASP A 62 -16.78 0.32 -9.48
C ASP A 62 -16.39 -0.70 -10.56
N LEU A 63 -15.18 -1.26 -10.45
CA LEU A 63 -14.66 -2.25 -11.39
C LEU A 63 -14.80 -3.69 -10.88
N GLY A 64 -15.12 -3.90 -9.61
CA GLY A 64 -15.09 -5.22 -8.97
C GLY A 64 -13.69 -5.86 -8.97
N VAL A 65 -12.64 -5.05 -8.99
CA VAL A 65 -11.25 -5.52 -9.11
C VAL A 65 -10.47 -5.24 -7.83
N VAL A 66 -9.70 -6.24 -7.40
CA VAL A 66 -8.66 -6.09 -6.38
C VAL A 66 -7.31 -6.24 -7.06
N TRP A 67 -6.47 -5.21 -6.96
CA TRP A 67 -5.10 -5.21 -7.43
C TRP A 67 -4.14 -5.21 -6.24
N THR A 68 -3.20 -6.15 -6.22
CA THR A 68 -2.14 -6.19 -5.21
C THR A 68 -0.83 -5.85 -5.87
N GLN A 69 -0.09 -4.94 -5.25
CA GLN A 69 1.24 -4.59 -5.70
C GLN A 69 2.15 -5.83 -5.68
N SER A 70 2.82 -6.12 -6.80
CA SER A 70 3.85 -7.16 -6.86
C SER A 70 4.94 -6.89 -5.83
N SER A 71 5.49 -7.96 -5.23
CA SER A 71 6.62 -7.88 -4.32
C SER A 71 7.87 -7.24 -4.95
N SER A 72 7.94 -7.18 -6.28
CA SER A 72 9.05 -6.64 -7.07
C SER A 72 8.88 -5.21 -7.60
N TYR A 73 7.69 -4.58 -7.51
CA TYR A 73 7.41 -3.31 -8.19
C TYR A 73 6.33 -2.45 -7.51
N PRO A 74 6.50 -1.13 -7.28
CA PRO A 74 7.76 -0.38 -7.10
C PRO A 74 8.63 -0.92 -5.96
N PRO A 75 9.91 -0.48 -5.81
CA PRO A 75 10.79 -1.01 -4.78
C PRO A 75 10.19 -0.82 -3.39
N ARG A 76 10.13 -1.92 -2.63
CA ARG A 76 9.82 -1.89 -1.19
C ARG A 76 10.74 -0.88 -0.53
N LEU A 77 10.18 0.06 0.24
CA LEU A 77 10.98 0.98 1.04
C LEU A 77 11.77 0.14 2.05
N LYS A 78 13.05 -0.10 1.76
CA LYS A 78 13.94 -0.83 2.66
C LYS A 78 14.38 0.14 3.75
N LEU A 79 13.91 -0.08 4.97
CA LEU A 79 14.49 0.55 6.15
C LEU A 79 15.89 -0.05 6.32
N ARG A 80 16.92 0.58 5.74
CA ARG A 80 18.30 0.29 6.14
C ARG A 80 18.57 1.09 7.40
N GLY A 81 18.89 0.39 8.48
CA GLY A 81 19.59 0.97 9.62
C GLY A 81 21.03 1.29 9.26
#